data_AF-A0A522DLS5-F1
#
_entry.id   AF-A0A522DLS5-F1
#
_cell.length_a   1.000
_cell.length_b   1.000
_cell.length_c   1.000
_cell.angle_alpha   90.00
_cell.angle_beta   90.00
_cell.angle_gamma   90.00
#
_symmetry.space_group_name_H-M   'P 1'
#
loop_
_entity.id
_entity.type
_entity.pdbx_description
1 polymer ?
#
loop_
_entity_poly.entity_id
_entity_poly.type
_entity_poly.pdbx_seq_one_letter_code
_entity_poly.pdbx_strand_id
1 'polypeptide(L)'
;MSWTRRRVALVSSVASLVIVLIMPTLVAPLFPSEAEQIKAYINENAQSYTAPTKVKTTPVSRDTFSATPGVATLIKNGTNYDWAKLVLLHGNFPMSDNNVTVITRWMRQENGPEDW
;
A
#
# COMPACT_ATOMS: atom_id res chain seq x y z
N MET A 1 -75.94 -34.57 31.89
CA MET A 1 -75.15 -33.32 31.98
C MET A 1 -73.62 -33.57 31.88
N SER A 2 -73.18 -34.55 31.08
CA SER A 2 -71.75 -34.93 30.92
C SER A 2 -71.20 -34.65 29.52
N TRP A 3 -72.06 -34.28 28.58
CA TRP A 3 -71.72 -34.12 27.15
C TRP A 3 -71.12 -32.75 26.83
N THR A 4 -71.53 -31.71 27.55
CA THR A 4 -71.00 -30.34 27.46
C THR A 4 -69.57 -30.22 27.99
N ARG A 5 -69.21 -30.96 29.05
CA ARG A 5 -67.86 -30.95 29.61
C ARG A 5 -66.80 -31.55 28.67
N ARG A 6 -67.17 -32.55 27.87
CA ARG A 6 -66.27 -33.19 26.88
C ARG A 6 -65.94 -32.27 25.70
N ARG A 7 -66.88 -31.41 25.27
CA ARG A 7 -66.67 -30.46 24.17
C ARG A 7 -65.74 -29.30 24.57
N VAL A 8 -65.88 -28.80 25.79
CA VAL A 8 -65.01 -27.72 26.32
C VAL A 8 -63.57 -28.18 26.47
N ALA A 9 -63.35 -29.41 26.95
CA ALA A 9 -62.01 -29.99 27.09
C ALA A 9 -61.32 -30.20 25.73
N LEU A 10 -62.05 -30.64 24.71
CA LEU A 10 -61.51 -30.86 23.36
C LEU A 10 -61.11 -29.55 22.68
N VAL A 11 -61.91 -28.49 22.87
CA VAL A 11 -61.62 -27.14 22.32
C VAL A 11 -60.40 -26.52 23.01
N SER A 12 -60.24 -26.69 24.32
CA SER A 12 -59.07 -26.14 25.02
C SER A 12 -57.77 -26.86 24.62
N SER A 13 -57.80 -28.17 24.38
CA SER A 13 -56.62 -28.92 23.94
C SER A 13 -56.14 -28.52 22.55
N VAL A 14 -57.07 -28.26 21.62
CA VAL A 14 -56.71 -27.79 20.27
C VAL A 14 -56.16 -26.36 20.30
N ALA A 15 -56.77 -25.47 21.10
CA ALA A 15 -56.28 -24.10 21.26
C ALA A 15 -54.86 -24.05 21.86
N SER A 16 -54.57 -24.88 22.87
CA SER A 16 -53.22 -24.97 23.46
C SER A 16 -52.19 -25.54 22.49
N LEU A 17 -52.57 -26.51 21.64
CA LEU A 17 -51.67 -27.07 20.64
C LEU A 17 -51.31 -26.04 19.55
N VAL A 18 -52.26 -25.19 19.16
CA VAL A 18 -52.04 -24.11 18.18
C VAL A 18 -51.12 -23.02 18.76
N ILE A 19 -51.26 -22.66 20.04
CA ILE A 19 -50.39 -21.67 20.70
C ILE A 19 -48.94 -22.20 20.81
N VAL A 20 -48.76 -23.49 21.11
CA VAL A 20 -47.42 -24.12 21.18
C VAL A 20 -46.78 -24.24 19.80
N LEU A 21 -47.57 -24.45 18.74
CA LEU A 21 -47.04 -24.55 17.37
C LEU A 21 -46.62 -23.21 16.76
N ILE A 22 -47.22 -22.09 17.21
CA ILE A 22 -46.94 -20.73 16.67
C ILE A 22 -45.77 -20.05 17.40
N MET A 23 -45.38 -20.52 18.59
CA MET A 23 -44.34 -19.89 19.41
C MET A 23 -42.86 -20.04 18.99
N PRO A 24 -42.41 -20.92 18.07
CA PRO A 24 -40.97 -21.03 17.80
C PRO A 24 -40.41 -19.87 16.96
N THR A 25 -41.25 -18.97 16.41
CA THR A 25 -40.77 -17.85 15.57
C THR A 25 -40.29 -16.63 16.36
N LEU A 26 -40.40 -16.64 17.69
CA LEU A 26 -39.98 -15.53 18.57
C LEU A 26 -38.66 -15.77 19.30
N VAL A 27 -38.01 -16.91 19.07
CA VAL A 27 -36.72 -17.23 19.68
C VAL A 27 -35.63 -16.59 18.82
N ALA A 28 -34.90 -15.62 19.39
CA ALA A 28 -33.70 -15.08 18.75
C ALA A 28 -32.76 -16.24 18.37
N PRO A 29 -32.05 -16.16 17.23
CA PRO A 29 -31.17 -17.24 16.81
C PRO A 29 -30.14 -17.54 17.90
N LEU A 30 -29.96 -18.83 18.21
CA LEU A 30 -29.03 -19.32 19.24
C LEU A 30 -27.58 -18.90 18.97
N PHE A 31 -27.26 -18.54 17.73
CA PHE A 31 -25.93 -18.11 17.30
C PHE A 31 -26.02 -16.78 16.56
N PRO A 32 -25.00 -15.92 16.70
CA PRO A 32 -24.91 -14.70 15.92
C PRO A 32 -24.94 -15.04 14.43
N SER A 33 -25.73 -14.29 13.68
CA SER A 33 -25.75 -14.37 12.22
C SER A 33 -24.37 -14.02 11.64
N GLU A 34 -24.10 -14.46 10.40
CA GLU A 34 -22.84 -14.13 9.71
C GLU A 34 -22.60 -12.61 9.67
N ALA A 35 -23.65 -11.81 9.46
CA ALA A 35 -23.56 -10.36 9.45
C ALA A 35 -23.13 -9.77 10.81
N GLU A 36 -23.57 -10.38 11.92
CA GLU A 36 -23.17 -9.98 13.27
C GLU A 36 -21.73 -10.39 13.58
N GLN A 37 -21.30 -11.58 13.12
CA GLN A 37 -19.92 -12.04 13.26
C GLN A 37 -18.95 -11.15 12.48
N ILE A 38 -19.32 -10.76 11.25
CA ILE A 38 -18.53 -9.84 10.43
C ILE A 38 -18.43 -8.46 11.11
N LYS A 39 -19.54 -7.94 11.64
CA LYS A 39 -19.53 -6.66 12.37
C LYS A 39 -18.64 -6.72 13.62
N ALA A 40 -18.72 -7.79 14.40
CA ALA A 40 -17.89 -7.98 15.57
C ALA A 40 -16.41 -8.04 15.18
N TYR A 41 -16.06 -8.82 14.15
CA TYR A 41 -14.70 -8.92 13.63
C TYR A 41 -14.16 -7.58 13.14
N ILE A 42 -14.94 -6.82 12.36
CA ILE A 42 -14.54 -5.48 11.89
C ILE A 42 -14.28 -4.54 13.06
N ASN A 43 -15.13 -4.56 14.09
CA ASN A 43 -14.97 -3.70 15.25
C ASN A 43 -13.74 -4.08 16.08
N GLU A 44 -13.50 -5.39 16.28
CA GLU A 44 -12.35 -5.89 17.03
C GLU A 44 -11.03 -5.65 16.30
N ASN A 45 -11.04 -5.65 14.96
CA ASN A 45 -9.86 -5.50 14.12
C ASN A 45 -9.78 -4.11 13.45
N ALA A 46 -10.57 -3.14 13.91
CA ALA A 46 -10.53 -1.79 13.39
C ALA A 46 -9.18 -1.14 13.71
N GLN A 47 -8.36 -0.94 12.68
CA GLN A 47 -7.10 -0.22 12.81
C GLN A 47 -7.31 1.22 12.33
N SER A 48 -6.86 2.18 13.15
CA SER A 48 -6.81 3.59 12.76
C SER A 48 -5.38 4.07 12.75
N TYR A 49 -5.05 4.89 11.76
CA TYR A 49 -3.76 5.57 11.66
C TYR A 49 -4.01 7.05 11.44
N THR A 50 -3.58 7.87 12.39
CA THR A 50 -3.60 9.32 12.24
C THR A 50 -2.30 9.76 11.57
N ALA A 51 -2.41 10.18 10.31
CA ALA A 51 -1.26 10.76 9.62
C ALA A 51 -0.85 12.08 10.31
N PRO A 52 0.45 12.27 10.58
CA PRO A 52 0.92 13.54 11.13
C PRO A 52 0.70 14.67 10.12
N THR A 53 0.16 15.80 10.58
CA THR A 53 -0.12 16.99 9.76
C THR A 53 1.15 17.70 9.29
N LYS A 54 2.31 17.35 9.86
CA LYS A 54 3.62 17.88 9.51
C LYS A 54 4.61 16.73 9.37
N VAL A 55 5.18 16.61 8.18
CA VAL A 55 6.29 15.71 7.89
C VAL A 55 7.57 16.53 7.94
N LYS A 56 8.59 16.03 8.65
CA LYS A 56 9.93 16.62 8.63
C LYS A 56 10.54 16.36 7.26
N THR A 57 10.57 17.38 6.40
CA THR A 57 11.21 17.28 5.09
C THR A 57 12.71 17.22 5.26
N THR A 58 13.33 16.09 4.93
CA THR A 58 14.78 16.03 4.74
C THR A 58 15.11 16.82 3.48
N PRO A 59 16.00 17.82 3.53
CA PRO A 59 16.42 18.50 2.32
C PRO A 59 17.12 17.49 1.41
N VAL A 60 16.51 17.23 0.25
CA VAL A 60 17.19 16.50 -0.83
C VAL A 60 18.11 17.50 -1.51
N SER A 61 19.42 17.36 -1.28
CA SER A 61 20.42 18.08 -2.04
C SER A 61 20.32 17.61 -3.49
N ARG A 62 19.89 18.49 -4.39
CA ARG A 62 19.96 18.22 -5.83
C ARG A 62 21.28 18.75 -6.36
N ASP A 63 21.84 18.06 -7.33
CA ASP A 63 23.01 18.51 -8.06
C ASP A 63 22.71 19.87 -8.70
N THR A 64 23.64 20.81 -8.55
CA THR A 64 23.55 22.12 -9.20
C THR A 64 24.03 21.99 -10.63
N PHE A 65 23.31 22.61 -11.57
CA PHE A 65 23.70 22.62 -12.98
C PHE A 65 24.43 23.94 -13.28
N SER A 66 25.67 23.84 -13.78
CA SER A 66 26.43 24.98 -14.30
C SER A 66 26.42 24.95 -15.83
N ALA A 67 26.82 26.06 -16.46
CA ALA A 67 27.05 26.13 -17.88
C ALA A 67 28.00 25.01 -18.31
N THR A 68 27.49 24.16 -19.19
CA THR A 68 28.23 23.04 -19.77
C THR A 68 29.40 23.58 -20.59
N PRO A 69 30.65 23.18 -20.32
CA PRO A 69 31.77 23.45 -21.21
C PRO A 69 31.46 22.86 -22.60
N GLY A 70 31.68 23.65 -23.66
CA GLY A 70 31.48 23.17 -25.02
C GLY A 70 32.49 22.07 -25.41
N VAL A 71 32.14 21.26 -26.41
CA VAL A 71 32.99 20.17 -26.94
C VAL A 71 34.44 20.64 -27.20
N ALA A 72 34.62 21.82 -27.81
CA ALA A 72 35.94 22.37 -28.10
C ALA A 72 36.78 22.65 -26.83
N THR A 73 36.13 23.07 -25.74
CA THR A 73 36.80 23.29 -24.45
C THR A 73 37.24 21.98 -23.82
N LEU A 74 36.37 20.96 -23.85
CA LEU A 74 36.67 19.64 -23.29
C LEU A 74 37.81 18.94 -24.05
N ILE A 75 37.79 19.01 -25.39
CA ILE A 75 38.87 18.47 -26.24
C ILE A 75 40.20 19.17 -25.96
N LYS A 76 40.19 20.51 -25.79
CA LYS A 76 41.41 21.29 -25.54
C LYS A 76 42.10 20.90 -24.23
N ASN A 77 41.33 20.61 -23.18
CA ASN A 77 41.90 20.23 -21.88
C ASN A 77 42.41 18.78 -21.87
N GLY A 78 41.69 17.86 -22.52
CA GLY A 78 42.16 16.51 -22.80
C GLY A 78 42.36 15.61 -21.58
N THR A 79 41.72 15.89 -20.44
CA THR A 79 41.83 15.02 -19.25
C THR A 79 40.80 13.89 -19.29
N ASN A 80 41.00 12.83 -18.48
CA ASN A 80 40.06 11.73 -18.36
C ASN A 80 38.69 12.19 -17.80
N TYR A 81 38.67 13.29 -17.04
CA TYR A 81 37.43 13.94 -16.60
C TYR A 81 36.73 14.69 -17.73
N ASP A 82 37.47 15.32 -18.64
CA ASP A 82 36.91 15.99 -19.82
C ASP A 82 36.38 14.98 -20.83
N TRP A 83 37.08 13.85 -21.01
CA TRP A 83 36.58 12.71 -21.77
C TRP A 83 35.26 12.19 -21.19
N ALA A 84 35.17 12.01 -19.87
CA ALA A 84 33.94 11.56 -19.23
C ALA A 84 32.78 12.54 -19.46
N LYS A 85 33.06 13.85 -19.44
CA LYS A 85 32.08 14.89 -19.78
C LYS A 85 31.65 14.81 -21.24
N LEU A 86 32.55 14.52 -22.18
CA LEU A 86 32.21 14.30 -23.60
C LEU A 86 31.27 13.10 -23.77
N VAL A 87 31.54 11.98 -23.08
CA VAL A 87 30.67 10.80 -23.11
C VAL A 87 29.26 11.14 -22.61
N LEU A 88 29.15 11.85 -21.48
CA LEU A 88 27.86 12.26 -20.92
C LEU A 88 27.14 13.24 -21.84
N LEU A 89 27.86 14.22 -22.41
CA LEU A 89 27.32 15.20 -23.36
C LEU A 89 26.75 14.51 -24.61
N HIS A 90 27.50 13.61 -25.24
CA HIS A 90 27.05 12.87 -26.43
C HIS A 90 25.95 11.84 -26.12
N GLY A 91 25.95 11.28 -24.90
CA GLY A 91 24.89 10.41 -24.39
C GLY A 91 23.64 11.16 -23.92
N ASN A 92 23.61 12.49 -24.01
CA ASN A 92 22.53 13.35 -23.51
C ASN A 92 22.21 13.12 -22.02
N PHE A 93 23.24 12.80 -21.24
CA PHE A 93 23.18 12.63 -19.79
C PHE A 93 23.67 13.89 -19.08
N PRO A 94 23.20 14.17 -17.85
CA PRO A 94 23.72 15.27 -17.06
C PRO A 94 25.21 15.09 -16.73
N MET A 95 26.01 16.15 -16.90
CA MET A 95 27.42 16.19 -16.47
C MET A 95 27.56 16.62 -15.00
N SER A 96 26.87 15.94 -14.09
CA SER A 96 27.10 16.14 -12.65
C SER A 96 28.36 15.40 -12.19
N ASP A 97 28.95 15.83 -11.08
CA ASP A 97 30.17 15.23 -10.52
C ASP A 97 29.99 13.74 -10.21
N ASN A 98 28.78 13.33 -9.81
CA ASN A 98 28.44 11.92 -9.60
C ASN A 98 28.53 11.12 -10.92
N ASN A 99 27.92 11.61 -11.99
CA ASN A 99 27.95 10.92 -13.28
C ASN A 99 29.38 10.86 -13.86
N VAL A 100 30.14 11.95 -13.74
CA VAL A 100 31.55 11.97 -14.14
C VAL A 100 32.37 10.95 -13.34
N THR A 101 32.11 10.82 -12.04
CA THR A 101 32.76 9.81 -11.19
C THR A 101 32.40 8.38 -11.60
N VAL A 102 31.14 8.12 -11.95
CA VAL A 102 30.72 6.80 -12.44
C VAL A 102 31.47 6.43 -13.71
N ILE A 103 31.49 7.32 -14.70
CA ILE A 103 32.14 7.08 -15.99
C ILE A 103 33.66 6.88 -15.83
N THR A 104 34.32 7.72 -15.04
CA THR A 104 35.78 7.59 -14.80
C THR A 104 36.15 6.34 -14.00
N ARG A 105 35.30 5.87 -13.08
CA ARG A 105 35.52 4.62 -12.35
C ARG A 105 35.29 3.41 -13.22
N TRP A 106 34.24 3.42 -14.05
CA TRP A 106 34.00 2.36 -15.02
C TRP A 106 35.19 2.22 -15.96
N MET A 107 35.67 3.31 -16.55
CA MET A 107 36.81 3.21 -17.46
C MET A 107 38.12 2.78 -16.81
N ARG A 108 38.36 3.15 -15.56
CA ARG A 108 39.51 2.63 -14.79
C ARG A 108 39.41 1.11 -14.57
N GLN A 109 38.21 0.54 -14.56
CA GLN A 109 38.01 -0.91 -14.45
C GLN A 109 38.20 -1.60 -15.80
N GLU A 110 37.75 -0.98 -16.89
CA GLU A 110 37.86 -1.52 -18.26
C GLU A 110 39.29 -1.41 -18.81
N ASN A 111 39.94 -0.26 -18.59
CA ASN A 111 41.29 0.03 -19.04
C ASN A 111 42.12 0.36 -17.79
N GLY A 112 43.13 -0.47 -17.51
CA GLY A 112 43.98 -0.30 -16.35
C GLY A 112 44.64 1.08 -16.33
N PRO A 113 45.20 1.51 -15.18
CA PRO A 113 45.76 2.86 -15.01
C PRO A 113 46.88 3.25 -16.00
N GLU A 114 47.52 2.26 -16.64
CA GLU A 114 48.58 2.45 -17.64
C GLU A 114 48.01 2.77 -19.03
N ASP A 115 46.82 2.27 -19.33
CA ASP A 115 46.15 2.35 -20.64
C ASP A 115 45.02 3.39 -20.65
N TRP A 116 44.89 4.17 -19.56
CA TRP A 116 43.80 5.11 -19.30
C TRP A 116 44.26 6.55 -19.09
#